data_AF-A0A376RBK2-F1
#
_entry.id   AF-A0A376RBK2-F1
#
_cell.length_a   1.000
_cell.length_b   1.000
_cell.length_c   1.000
_cell.angle_alpha   90.00
_cell.angle_beta   90.00
_cell.angle_gamma   90.00
#
_symmetry.space_group_name_H-M   'P 1'
#
loop_
_entity.id
_entity.type
_entity.pdbx_description
1 polymer ?
#
loop_
_entity_poly.entity_id
_entity_poly.type
_entity_poly.pdbx_seq_one_letter_code
_entity_poly.pdbx_strand_id
1 'polypeptide(L)'
;MLPWLGVLLASLVGGEYWWIVIIPVGAHISFSLGYGWPTRHPLTGASGLRCRNSLLFILLMLGFVAGYQGYLYKQLNPGVGVRENIDTWAWRPDKLNNQLTPLRGKPQIQFTQNWPRLDGATAAYPIYASVFYALSVIPEDFHTWEYLENSRTPDAYNRIVKGDADIIFVAQPSGGQKKRAEESGVTLLYTPFAREAFVFIVNADNPVNSLTEQQVRDIFSGAITNWHTVGGNDQEIQTWQRPEDSGSQTVMQSQVMKNVRMISP
;
A
#
# COMPACT_ATOMS: atom_id res chain seq x y z
N MET A 1 -14.62 1.38 -39.65
CA MET A 1 -13.58 1.27 -38.61
C MET A 1 -14.06 2.02 -37.38
N LEU A 2 -14.12 1.36 -36.22
CA LEU A 2 -14.57 1.99 -34.98
C LEU A 2 -13.72 3.25 -34.70
N PRO A 3 -14.30 4.47 -34.68
CA PRO A 3 -13.54 5.72 -34.52
C PRO A 3 -12.81 5.83 -33.16
N TRP A 4 -13.08 4.89 -32.26
CA TRP A 4 -12.56 4.84 -30.90
C TRP A 4 -11.45 3.80 -30.69
N LEU A 5 -11.04 3.07 -31.74
CA LEU A 5 -10.03 2.02 -31.63
C LEU A 5 -8.68 2.55 -31.11
N GLY A 6 -8.30 3.77 -31.51
CA GLY A 6 -7.08 4.42 -31.03
C GLY A 6 -7.13 4.77 -29.53
N VAL A 7 -8.29 5.20 -29.02
CA VAL A 7 -8.50 5.50 -27.60
C VAL A 7 -8.45 4.23 -26.77
N LEU A 8 -9.04 3.14 -27.28
CA LEU A 8 -8.95 1.80 -26.67
C LEU A 8 -7.52 1.31 -26.56
N LEU A 9 -6.74 1.41 -27.65
CA LEU A 9 -5.34 0.98 -27.66
C LEU A 9 -4.46 1.84 -26.74
N ALA A 10 -4.63 3.16 -26.74
CA ALA A 10 -3.91 4.05 -25.82
C ALA A 10 -4.24 3.78 -24.35
N SER A 11 -5.51 3.49 -24.04
CA SER A 11 -5.95 3.16 -22.67
C SER A 11 -5.42 1.78 -22.22
N LEU A 12 -5.40 0.80 -23.12
CA LEU A 12 -4.83 -0.53 -22.87
C LEU A 12 -3.32 -0.48 -22.59
N VAL A 13 -2.58 0.34 -23.32
CA VAL A 13 -1.13 0.51 -23.12
C VAL A 13 -0.83 1.40 -21.90
N GLY A 14 -1.66 2.40 -21.63
CA GLY A 14 -1.46 3.37 -20.55
C GLY A 14 -1.99 2.93 -19.17
N GLY A 15 -2.83 1.90 -19.09
CA GLY A 15 -3.44 1.42 -17.83
C GLY A 15 -4.55 2.30 -17.26
N GLU A 16 -4.90 3.38 -17.93
CA GLU A 16 -5.86 4.40 -17.51
C GLU A 16 -7.20 4.19 -18.24
N TYR A 17 -8.08 3.35 -17.67
CA TYR A 17 -9.31 2.92 -18.34
C TYR A 17 -10.43 3.98 -18.38
N TRP A 18 -10.33 5.05 -17.60
CA TRP A 18 -11.35 6.11 -17.52
C TRP A 18 -11.55 6.84 -18.86
N TRP A 19 -10.51 6.94 -19.69
CA TRP A 19 -10.58 7.56 -21.02
C TRP A 19 -11.55 6.85 -21.98
N ILE A 20 -11.75 5.55 -21.79
CA ILE A 20 -12.68 4.72 -22.58
C ILE A 20 -14.12 5.16 -22.35
N VAL A 21 -14.44 5.73 -21.19
CA VAL A 21 -15.80 6.19 -20.85
C VAL A 21 -15.96 7.67 -21.15
N ILE A 22 -15.02 8.51 -20.71
CA ILE A 22 -15.14 9.97 -20.80
C ILE A 22 -15.18 10.45 -22.25
N ILE A 23 -14.31 9.91 -23.12
CA ILE A 23 -14.18 10.42 -24.49
C ILE A 23 -15.42 10.08 -25.34
N PRO A 24 -15.93 8.83 -25.36
CA PRO A 24 -17.13 8.51 -26.13
C PRO A 24 -18.39 9.19 -25.58
N VAL A 25 -18.55 9.25 -24.25
CA VAL A 25 -19.71 9.92 -23.63
C VAL A 25 -19.67 11.42 -23.88
N GLY A 26 -18.52 12.07 -23.69
CA GLY A 26 -18.35 13.50 -23.97
C GLY A 26 -18.56 13.84 -25.45
N ALA A 27 -18.09 12.99 -26.36
CA ALA A 27 -18.33 13.14 -27.79
C ALA A 27 -19.81 12.97 -28.16
N HIS A 28 -20.51 12.00 -27.55
CA HIS A 28 -21.94 11.80 -27.76
C HIS A 28 -22.78 12.94 -27.19
N ILE A 29 -22.48 13.44 -25.99
CA ILE A 29 -23.15 14.62 -25.42
C ILE A 29 -22.92 15.83 -26.31
N SER A 30 -21.68 16.06 -26.76
CA SER A 30 -21.35 17.18 -27.66
C SER A 30 -22.08 17.07 -28.99
N PHE A 31 -22.19 15.86 -29.55
CA PHE A 31 -22.95 15.59 -30.76
C PHE A 31 -24.46 15.78 -30.56
N SER A 32 -25.03 15.32 -29.44
CA SER A 32 -26.45 15.46 -29.12
C SER A 32 -26.85 16.91 -28.81
N LEU A 33 -26.05 17.66 -28.06
CA LEU A 33 -26.23 19.10 -27.86
C LEU A 33 -26.07 19.85 -29.20
N GLY A 34 -25.08 19.43 -29.97
CA GLY A 34 -24.88 19.78 -31.36
C GLY A 34 -25.90 19.16 -32.32
N TYR A 35 -26.97 18.50 -31.87
CA TYR A 35 -28.13 18.09 -32.67
C TYR A 35 -29.42 18.79 -32.19
N GLY A 36 -29.52 19.14 -30.90
CA GLY A 36 -30.63 19.91 -30.30
C GLY A 36 -30.61 21.44 -30.50
N TRP A 37 -29.47 22.07 -30.82
CA TRP A 37 -29.38 23.51 -31.15
C TRP A 37 -30.13 23.90 -32.46
N PRO A 38 -31.28 24.61 -32.42
CA PRO A 38 -32.15 24.79 -33.60
C PRO A 38 -31.62 25.76 -34.67
N THR A 39 -30.68 26.63 -34.32
CA THR A 39 -30.16 27.73 -35.17
C THR A 39 -28.72 27.50 -35.62
N ARG A 40 -28.41 26.30 -36.11
CA ARG A 40 -27.08 26.05 -36.68
C ARG A 40 -26.98 26.64 -38.07
N HIS A 41 -26.25 27.74 -38.18
CA HIS A 41 -25.70 28.12 -39.47
C HIS A 41 -24.47 27.26 -39.75
N PRO A 42 -24.38 26.58 -40.90
CA PRO A 42 -23.16 25.88 -41.27
C PRO A 42 -22.03 26.90 -41.31
N LEU A 43 -20.89 26.59 -40.69
CA LEU A 43 -19.69 27.43 -40.73
C LEU A 43 -19.12 27.39 -42.15
N THR A 44 -19.72 28.17 -43.05
CA THR A 44 -19.33 28.28 -44.45
C THR A 44 -18.48 29.54 -44.68
N GLY A 45 -17.66 29.50 -45.73
CA GLY A 45 -16.75 30.61 -46.07
C GLY A 45 -15.53 30.74 -45.15
N ALA A 46 -14.68 31.72 -45.46
CA ALA A 46 -13.38 31.91 -44.80
C ALA A 46 -13.49 32.17 -43.28
N SER A 47 -14.53 32.91 -42.85
CA SER A 47 -14.76 33.22 -41.43
C SER A 47 -15.18 32.00 -40.63
N GLY A 48 -15.99 31.10 -41.22
CA GLY A 48 -16.39 29.84 -40.58
C GLY A 48 -15.21 28.87 -40.41
N LEU A 49 -14.35 28.78 -41.44
CA LEU A 49 -13.10 28.02 -41.39
C LEU A 49 -12.14 28.55 -40.30
N ARG A 50 -12.01 29.88 -40.17
CA ARG A 50 -11.22 30.50 -39.10
C ARG A 50 -11.76 30.17 -37.71
N CYS A 51 -13.07 30.29 -37.50
CA CYS A 51 -13.71 29.96 -36.23
C CYS A 51 -13.47 28.49 -35.83
N ARG A 52 -13.69 27.54 -36.77
CA ARG A 52 -13.41 26.12 -36.56
C ARG A 52 -11.95 25.87 -36.18
N ASN A 53 -11.01 26.43 -36.96
CA ASN A 53 -9.59 26.22 -36.73
C ASN A 53 -9.13 26.84 -35.40
N SER A 54 -9.69 27.98 -34.99
CA SER A 54 -9.45 28.58 -33.67
C SER A 54 -9.97 27.69 -32.53
N LEU A 55 -11.17 27.11 -32.66
CA LEU A 55 -11.70 26.18 -31.67
C LEU A 55 -10.86 24.91 -31.56
N LEU A 56 -10.40 24.36 -32.69
CA LEU A 56 -9.49 23.21 -32.70
C LEU A 56 -8.14 23.54 -32.05
N PHE A 57 -7.61 24.74 -32.29
CA PHE A 57 -6.37 25.20 -31.67
C PHE A 57 -6.52 25.35 -30.15
N ILE A 58 -7.64 25.92 -29.68
CA ILE A 58 -7.96 26.03 -28.24
C ILE A 58 -8.05 24.63 -27.60
N LEU A 59 -8.74 23.68 -28.25
CA LEU A 59 -8.82 22.30 -27.77
C LEU A 59 -7.43 21.64 -27.68
N LEU A 60 -6.58 21.86 -28.68
CA LEU A 60 -5.19 21.38 -28.67
C LEU A 60 -4.39 21.97 -27.50
N MET A 61 -4.52 23.28 -27.26
CA MET A 61 -3.88 23.95 -26.13
C MET A 61 -4.37 23.42 -24.78
N LEU A 62 -5.67 23.22 -24.61
CA LEU A 62 -6.23 22.63 -23.39
C LEU A 62 -5.75 21.20 -23.17
N GLY A 63 -5.62 20.40 -24.24
CA GLY A 63 -5.04 19.07 -24.18
C GLY A 63 -3.57 19.09 -23.74
N PHE A 64 -2.78 20.04 -24.25
CA PHE A 64 -1.39 20.23 -23.83
C PHE A 64 -1.29 20.64 -22.35
N VAL A 65 -2.13 21.58 -21.90
CA VAL A 65 -2.18 22.00 -20.49
C VAL A 65 -2.57 20.84 -19.58
N ALA A 66 -3.60 20.07 -19.93
CA ALA A 66 -4.01 18.90 -19.17
C ALA A 66 -2.91 17.82 -19.13
N GLY A 67 -2.23 17.57 -20.25
CA GLY A 67 -1.09 16.65 -20.32
C GLY A 67 0.08 17.11 -19.45
N TYR A 68 0.39 18.40 -19.48
CA TYR A 68 1.44 19.01 -18.64
C TYR A 68 1.08 18.95 -17.16
N GLN A 69 -0.18 19.23 -16.80
CA GLN A 69 -0.68 19.07 -15.42
C GLN A 69 -0.61 17.61 -14.94
N GLY A 70 -0.96 16.64 -15.80
CA GLY A 70 -0.81 15.21 -15.48
C GLY A 70 0.65 14.79 -15.30
N TYR A 71 1.56 15.32 -16.13
CA TYR A 71 3.00 15.11 -15.98
C TYR A 71 3.52 15.68 -14.65
N LEU A 72 3.17 16.93 -14.33
CA LEU A 72 3.53 17.57 -13.06
C LEU A 72 2.96 16.80 -11.87
N TYR A 73 1.69 16.40 -11.93
CA TYR A 73 1.07 15.59 -10.88
C TYR A 73 1.83 14.30 -10.63
N LYS A 74 2.26 13.60 -11.67
CA LYS A 74 3.06 12.37 -11.57
C LYS A 74 4.48 12.62 -11.04
N GLN A 75 5.08 13.77 -11.35
CA GLN A 75 6.39 14.16 -10.81
C GLN A 75 6.33 14.58 -9.34
N LEU A 76 5.25 15.26 -8.94
CA LEU A 76 5.01 15.74 -7.57
C LEU A 76 4.46 14.64 -6.67
N ASN A 77 3.72 13.69 -7.23
CA ASN A 77 3.18 12.51 -6.56
C ASN A 77 3.71 11.25 -7.28
N PRO A 78 5.03 11.01 -7.28
CA PRO A 78 5.52 9.71 -7.66
C PRO A 78 4.88 8.78 -6.62
N GLY A 79 4.01 7.87 -7.02
CA GLY A 79 3.44 6.90 -6.10
C GLY A 79 4.56 6.04 -5.54
N VAL A 80 5.28 6.52 -4.52
CA VAL A 80 6.43 5.84 -3.93
C VAL A 80 5.85 4.86 -2.92
N GLY A 81 5.27 3.77 -3.42
CA GLY A 81 5.00 2.63 -2.56
C GLY A 81 6.33 2.10 -2.03
N VAL A 82 6.56 2.21 -0.73
CA VAL A 82 7.68 1.51 -0.08
C VAL A 82 7.34 0.02 -0.12
N ARG A 83 8.15 -0.77 -0.83
CA ARG A 83 8.02 -2.23 -0.80
C ARG A 83 8.58 -2.74 0.52
N GLU A 84 7.70 -3.25 1.37
CA GLU A 84 8.10 -4.06 2.52
C GLU A 84 8.61 -5.41 1.98
N ASN A 85 9.93 -5.58 1.93
CA ASN A 85 10.57 -6.82 1.55
C ASN A 85 11.69 -7.14 2.54
N ILE A 86 11.78 -8.41 2.94
CA ILE A 86 12.90 -8.93 3.71
C ILE A 86 13.56 -10.04 2.91
N ASP A 87 14.88 -10.08 2.93
CA ASP A 87 15.61 -11.18 2.33
C ASP A 87 15.49 -12.43 3.21
N THR A 88 14.51 -13.29 2.93
CA THR A 88 14.29 -14.54 3.65
C THR A 88 15.44 -15.53 3.46
N TRP A 89 16.20 -15.40 2.37
CA TRP A 89 17.37 -16.24 2.09
C TRP A 89 18.47 -16.08 3.14
N ALA A 90 18.63 -14.86 3.67
CA ALA A 90 19.59 -14.56 4.73
C ALA A 90 19.32 -15.29 6.05
N TRP A 91 18.12 -15.86 6.21
CA TRP A 91 17.68 -16.57 7.42
C TRP A 91 17.71 -18.09 7.28
N ARG A 92 18.36 -18.63 6.26
CA ARG A 92 18.48 -20.09 6.12
C ARG A 92 19.69 -20.66 6.87
N PRO A 93 19.60 -21.88 7.44
CA PRO A 93 20.69 -22.48 8.21
C PRO A 93 21.88 -22.88 7.34
N ASP A 94 21.68 -23.21 6.07
CA ASP A 94 22.73 -23.57 5.11
C ASP A 94 23.56 -22.35 4.65
N LYS A 95 23.17 -21.14 5.05
CA LYS A 95 23.92 -19.93 4.70
C LYS A 95 25.06 -19.64 5.65
N LEU A 96 26.24 -19.45 5.06
CA LEU A 96 27.38 -18.86 5.74
C LEU A 96 27.01 -17.43 6.17
N ASN A 97 27.25 -17.10 7.44
CA ASN A 97 26.87 -15.82 8.06
C ASN A 97 25.37 -15.50 7.94
N ASN A 98 24.51 -16.51 8.10
CA ASN A 98 23.08 -16.29 8.21
C ASN A 98 22.72 -15.38 9.40
N GLN A 99 21.53 -14.79 9.34
CA GLN A 99 21.03 -13.85 10.34
C GLN A 99 20.26 -14.55 11.49
N LEU A 100 20.21 -15.89 11.52
CA LEU A 100 19.47 -16.61 12.54
C LEU A 100 19.98 -16.28 13.93
N THR A 101 19.05 -16.09 14.87
CA THR A 101 19.39 -15.92 16.27
C THR A 101 19.43 -17.29 16.94
N PRO A 102 20.61 -17.76 17.41
CA PRO A 102 20.72 -19.07 18.04
C PRO A 102 20.07 -19.07 19.43
N LEU A 103 19.66 -20.26 19.88
CA LEU A 103 19.19 -20.44 21.26
C LEU A 103 20.33 -20.24 22.25
N ARG A 104 20.03 -19.62 23.40
CA ARG A 104 20.97 -19.45 24.52
C ARG A 104 21.17 -20.72 25.35
N GLY A 105 20.72 -21.87 24.86
CA GLY A 105 20.74 -23.15 25.56
C GLY A 105 20.08 -24.26 24.75
N LYS A 106 19.95 -25.45 25.34
CA LYS A 106 19.24 -26.57 24.71
C LYS A 106 17.75 -26.26 24.59
N PRO A 107 17.11 -26.57 23.45
CA PRO A 107 15.68 -26.41 23.30
C PRO A 107 14.94 -27.34 24.27
N GLN A 108 13.87 -26.83 24.91
CA GLN A 108 12.99 -27.64 25.76
C GLN A 108 12.02 -28.49 24.94
N ILE A 109 11.75 -28.08 23.70
CA ILE A 109 10.86 -28.74 22.76
C ILE A 109 11.60 -28.84 21.44
N GLN A 110 11.50 -29.97 20.75
CA GLN A 110 12.08 -30.16 19.44
C GLN A 110 11.11 -30.92 18.53
N PHE A 111 10.88 -30.41 17.34
CA PHE A 111 10.01 -30.99 16.33
C PHE A 111 10.84 -31.90 15.42
N THR A 112 10.53 -33.19 15.46
CA THR A 112 11.08 -34.21 14.55
C THR A 112 10.03 -34.75 13.58
N GLN A 113 8.77 -34.41 13.81
CA GLN A 113 7.59 -34.76 13.03
C GLN A 113 6.48 -33.73 13.31
N ASN A 114 5.47 -33.64 12.43
CA ASN A 114 4.35 -32.70 12.57
C ASN A 114 4.81 -31.25 12.84
N TRP A 115 5.74 -30.75 12.01
CA TRP A 115 6.25 -29.39 12.13
C TRP A 115 5.10 -28.38 11.99
N PRO A 116 5.06 -27.34 12.83
CA PRO A 116 4.02 -26.32 12.72
C PRO A 116 4.25 -25.47 11.46
N ARG A 117 3.18 -25.12 10.76
CA ARG A 117 3.20 -24.15 9.67
C ARG A 117 3.16 -22.74 10.27
N LEU A 118 4.28 -22.03 10.14
CA LEU A 118 4.49 -20.69 10.65
C LEU A 118 4.35 -19.65 9.53
N ASP A 119 3.75 -18.52 9.87
CA ASP A 119 3.64 -17.36 8.99
C ASP A 119 3.61 -16.07 9.83
N GLY A 120 3.63 -14.89 9.22
CA GLY A 120 3.43 -13.66 9.98
C GLY A 120 3.79 -12.36 9.29
N ALA A 121 3.93 -11.34 10.12
CA ALA A 121 4.37 -10.01 9.71
C ALA A 121 5.85 -10.05 9.28
N THR A 122 6.19 -9.25 8.26
CA THR A 122 7.58 -9.16 7.79
C THR A 122 8.53 -8.66 8.88
N ALA A 123 8.09 -7.71 9.71
CA ALA A 123 8.85 -7.23 10.87
C ALA A 123 9.19 -8.33 11.90
N ALA A 124 8.35 -9.38 11.99
CA ALA A 124 8.54 -10.49 12.92
C ALA A 124 9.30 -11.68 12.31
N TYR A 125 9.54 -11.71 10.99
CA TYR A 125 10.22 -12.81 10.29
C TYR A 125 11.55 -13.22 10.93
N PRO A 126 12.43 -12.28 11.33
CA PRO A 126 13.64 -12.60 12.10
C PRO A 126 13.41 -13.54 13.29
N ILE A 127 12.32 -13.32 14.03
CA ILE A 127 12.03 -14.07 15.25
C ILE A 127 11.51 -15.45 14.90
N TYR A 128 10.47 -15.54 14.06
CA TYR A 128 9.83 -16.84 13.83
C TYR A 128 10.62 -17.75 12.89
N ALA A 129 11.43 -17.20 11.99
CA ALA A 129 12.41 -18.01 11.25
C ALA A 129 13.46 -18.61 12.21
N SER A 130 13.98 -17.80 13.14
CA SER A 130 14.92 -18.29 14.16
C SER A 130 14.29 -19.39 15.04
N VAL A 131 13.05 -19.19 15.48
CA VAL A 131 12.30 -20.19 16.25
C VAL A 131 12.09 -21.47 15.43
N PHE A 132 11.67 -21.34 14.17
CA PHE A 132 11.45 -22.47 13.27
C PHE A 132 12.69 -23.35 13.17
N TYR A 133 13.82 -22.77 12.78
CA TYR A 133 15.06 -23.52 12.58
C TYR A 133 15.68 -24.01 13.88
N ALA A 134 15.55 -23.26 14.97
CA ALA A 134 16.12 -23.66 16.25
C ALA A 134 15.36 -24.80 16.94
N LEU A 135 14.05 -24.92 16.68
CA LEU A 135 13.21 -25.95 17.29
C LEU A 135 12.95 -27.14 16.36
N SER A 136 13.35 -27.09 15.09
CA SER A 136 13.06 -28.14 14.11
C SER A 136 14.30 -28.97 13.79
N VAL A 137 14.15 -30.30 13.82
CA VAL A 137 15.07 -31.20 13.11
C VAL A 137 14.55 -31.32 11.69
N ILE A 138 15.36 -30.92 10.71
CA ILE A 138 14.97 -30.83 9.31
C ILE A 138 15.62 -31.98 8.52
N PRO A 139 14.83 -32.93 7.98
CA PRO A 139 15.37 -34.00 7.13
C PRO A 139 15.80 -33.45 5.75
N GLU A 140 16.58 -34.24 4.99
CA GLU A 140 17.13 -33.82 3.70
C GLU A 140 16.06 -33.51 2.64
N ASP A 141 14.93 -34.21 2.67
CA ASP A 141 13.80 -34.05 1.75
C ASP A 141 12.77 -33.00 2.21
N PHE A 142 13.08 -32.22 3.25
CA PHE A 142 12.14 -31.28 3.83
C PHE A 142 11.93 -30.02 2.96
N HIS A 143 10.67 -29.69 2.69
CA HIS A 143 10.28 -28.50 1.95
C HIS A 143 9.94 -27.33 2.88
N THR A 144 10.93 -26.54 3.28
CA THR A 144 10.73 -25.47 4.27
C THR A 144 9.68 -24.43 3.89
N TRP A 145 9.50 -24.15 2.60
CA TRP A 145 8.49 -23.20 2.11
C TRP A 145 7.05 -23.65 2.40
N GLU A 146 6.81 -24.91 2.73
CA GLU A 146 5.48 -25.40 3.14
C GLU A 146 5.17 -25.07 4.62
N TYR A 147 6.20 -24.77 5.41
CA TYR A 147 6.10 -24.59 6.87
C TYR A 147 6.57 -23.23 7.37
N LEU A 148 7.27 -22.44 6.56
CA LEU A 148 7.79 -21.13 6.96
C LEU A 148 7.53 -20.12 5.84
N GLU A 149 6.44 -19.37 5.98
CA GLU A 149 5.99 -18.35 5.04
C GLU A 149 6.22 -16.93 5.61
N ASN A 150 6.28 -15.93 4.74
CA ASN A 150 6.22 -14.52 5.11
C ASN A 150 5.17 -13.81 4.24
N SER A 151 3.90 -13.97 4.59
CA SER A 151 2.79 -13.43 3.80
C SER A 151 2.40 -12.00 4.18
N ARG A 152 2.92 -11.47 5.31
CA ARG A 152 2.53 -10.21 5.98
C ARG A 152 1.21 -10.34 6.73
N THR A 153 0.98 -9.40 7.65
CA THR A 153 -0.13 -9.45 8.62
C THR A 153 -1.51 -9.75 8.02
N PRO A 154 -1.98 -9.08 6.94
CA PRO A 154 -3.31 -9.35 6.41
C PRO A 154 -3.48 -10.78 5.91
N ASP A 155 -2.48 -11.27 5.17
CA ASP A 155 -2.50 -12.60 4.56
C ASP A 155 -2.26 -13.70 5.60
N ALA A 156 -1.42 -13.47 6.60
CA ALA A 156 -1.20 -14.40 7.72
C ALA A 156 -2.51 -14.63 8.51
N TYR A 157 -3.29 -13.57 8.77
CA TYR A 157 -4.62 -13.72 9.36
C TYR A 157 -5.58 -14.51 8.46
N ASN A 158 -5.54 -14.28 7.15
CA ASN A 158 -6.37 -15.05 6.22
C ASN A 158 -5.97 -16.53 6.21
N ARG A 159 -4.67 -16.84 6.27
CA ARG A 159 -4.13 -18.21 6.26
C ARG A 159 -4.44 -18.98 7.53
N ILE A 160 -4.29 -18.38 8.71
CA ILE A 160 -4.64 -19.07 9.97
C ILE A 160 -6.16 -19.34 10.05
N VAL A 161 -7.00 -18.42 9.56
CA VAL A 161 -8.46 -18.61 9.52
C VAL A 161 -8.86 -19.72 8.53
N LYS A 162 -8.13 -19.88 7.42
CA LYS A 162 -8.35 -20.98 6.46
C LYS A 162 -7.78 -22.33 6.92
N GLY A 163 -6.93 -22.35 7.96
CA GLY A 163 -6.21 -23.54 8.38
C GLY A 163 -4.95 -23.82 7.54
N ASP A 164 -4.44 -22.84 6.80
CA ASP A 164 -3.20 -22.92 6.00
C ASP A 164 -1.94 -22.54 6.81
N ALA A 165 -2.13 -22.06 8.04
CA ALA A 165 -1.08 -21.80 9.03
C ALA A 165 -1.56 -22.27 10.40
N ASP A 166 -0.64 -22.74 11.23
CA ASP A 166 -0.93 -23.21 12.59
C ASP A 166 -0.62 -22.13 13.64
N ILE A 167 0.43 -21.33 13.40
CA ILE A 167 0.87 -20.25 14.29
C ILE A 167 1.27 -19.05 13.43
N ILE A 168 0.78 -17.86 13.81
CA ILE A 168 1.18 -16.61 13.15
C ILE A 168 1.84 -15.63 14.11
N PHE A 169 2.87 -14.95 13.63
CA PHE A 169 3.63 -13.94 14.37
C PHE A 169 3.29 -12.55 13.85
N VAL A 170 2.34 -11.90 14.50
CA VAL A 170 1.70 -10.68 13.99
C VAL A 170 1.45 -9.67 15.11
N ALA A 171 1.28 -8.41 14.73
CA ALA A 171 0.62 -7.42 15.56
C ALA A 171 -0.85 -7.82 15.81
N GLN A 172 -1.51 -7.16 16.77
CA GLN A 172 -2.91 -7.42 17.08
C GLN A 172 -3.83 -7.31 15.85
N PRO A 173 -4.94 -8.07 15.81
CA PRO A 173 -5.82 -8.06 14.65
C PRO A 173 -6.62 -6.75 14.58
N SER A 174 -6.83 -6.28 13.36
CA SER A 174 -7.79 -5.22 13.05
C SER A 174 -9.23 -5.68 13.34
N GLY A 175 -10.16 -4.73 13.38
CA GLY A 175 -11.59 -5.06 13.47
C GLY A 175 -12.07 -5.96 12.31
N GLY A 176 -11.56 -5.71 11.09
CA GLY A 176 -11.87 -6.53 9.92
C GLY A 176 -11.35 -7.97 10.05
N GLN A 177 -10.13 -8.15 10.57
CA GLN A 177 -9.55 -9.48 10.80
C GLN A 177 -10.31 -10.27 11.88
N LYS A 178 -10.72 -9.62 12.96
CA LYS A 178 -11.57 -10.24 14.00
C LYS A 178 -12.89 -10.72 13.43
N LYS A 179 -13.58 -9.84 12.70
CA LYS A 179 -14.85 -10.16 12.05
C LYS A 179 -14.74 -11.35 11.09
N ARG A 180 -13.70 -11.40 10.25
CA ARG A 180 -13.48 -12.54 9.33
C ARG A 180 -13.27 -13.87 10.06
N ALA A 181 -12.58 -13.86 11.21
CA ALA A 181 -12.40 -15.06 12.02
C ALA A 181 -13.74 -15.52 12.64
N GLU A 182 -14.51 -14.59 13.19
CA GLU A 182 -15.85 -14.85 13.75
C GLU A 182 -16.81 -15.42 12.69
N GLU A 183 -16.88 -14.80 11.51
CA GLU A 183 -17.70 -15.26 10.38
C GLU A 183 -17.30 -16.65 9.88
N SER A 184 -16.03 -17.04 10.06
CA SER A 184 -15.50 -18.35 9.69
C SER A 184 -15.62 -19.38 10.82
N GLY A 185 -16.18 -19.02 11.98
CA GLY A 185 -16.30 -19.90 13.14
C GLY A 185 -14.95 -20.27 13.79
N VAL A 186 -13.90 -19.49 13.51
CA VAL A 186 -12.55 -19.75 14.01
C VAL A 186 -12.29 -18.92 15.27
N THR A 187 -11.99 -19.60 16.38
CA THR A 187 -11.54 -18.94 17.61
C THR A 187 -10.02 -18.76 17.57
N LEU A 188 -9.56 -17.52 17.50
CA LEU A 188 -8.13 -17.19 17.53
C LEU A 188 -7.63 -17.17 18.99
N LEU A 189 -6.49 -17.84 19.23
CA LEU A 189 -5.78 -17.79 20.50
C LEU A 189 -4.67 -16.74 20.44
N TYR A 190 -4.65 -15.83 21.40
CA TYR A 190 -3.66 -14.74 21.46
C TYR A 190 -2.64 -15.04 22.56
N THR A 191 -1.35 -15.07 22.21
CA THR A 191 -0.25 -15.27 23.16
C THR A 191 0.79 -14.17 22.99
N PRO A 192 0.89 -13.22 23.95
CA PRO A 192 1.95 -12.23 23.94
C PRO A 192 3.32 -12.91 24.13
N PHE A 193 4.22 -12.77 23.17
CA PHE A 193 5.56 -13.37 23.21
C PHE A 193 6.70 -12.34 23.19
N ALA A 194 6.45 -11.14 22.66
CA ALA A 194 7.43 -10.07 22.56
C ALA A 194 6.78 -8.69 22.68
N ARG A 195 7.62 -7.67 22.91
CA ARG A 195 7.27 -6.26 22.78
C ARG A 195 8.14 -5.65 21.69
N GLU A 196 7.54 -4.87 20.81
CA GLU A 196 8.23 -4.13 19.77
C GLU A 196 8.07 -2.61 19.99
N ALA A 197 9.05 -1.84 19.52
CA ALA A 197 8.95 -0.39 19.48
C ALA A 197 8.27 0.03 18.18
N PHE A 198 7.23 0.86 18.27
CA PHE A 198 6.64 1.51 17.11
C PHE A 198 7.31 2.87 16.91
N VAL A 199 8.15 2.98 15.88
CA VAL A 199 8.99 4.17 15.65
C VAL A 199 8.52 4.97 14.47
N PHE A 200 8.62 6.29 14.58
CA PHE A 200 8.41 7.23 13.49
C PHE A 200 9.77 7.63 12.94
N ILE A 201 9.89 7.61 11.62
CA ILE A 201 11.10 8.05 10.92
C ILE A 201 10.76 9.25 10.05
N VAL A 202 11.71 10.17 9.96
CA VAL A 202 11.66 11.32 9.06
C VAL A 202 12.83 11.23 8.08
N ASN A 203 12.82 12.07 7.06
CA ASN A 203 13.98 12.20 6.17
C ASN A 203 15.24 12.57 6.98
N ALA A 204 16.39 12.01 6.61
CA ALA A 204 17.66 12.22 7.32
C ALA A 204 18.10 13.70 7.40
N ASP A 205 17.69 14.54 6.44
CA ASP A 205 18.00 15.97 6.40
C ASP A 205 17.02 16.82 7.24
N ASN A 206 15.98 16.20 7.82
CA ASN A 206 15.05 16.90 8.69
C ASN A 206 15.68 17.12 10.08
N PRO A 207 15.80 18.37 10.58
CA PRO A 207 16.46 18.65 11.85
C PRO A 207 15.64 18.25 13.09
N VAL A 208 14.36 17.89 12.94
CA VAL A 208 13.50 17.47 14.05
C VAL A 208 13.93 16.10 14.55
N ASN A 209 14.44 16.06 15.79
CA ASN A 209 14.98 14.85 16.40
C ASN A 209 14.01 14.11 17.34
N SER A 210 12.89 14.74 17.68
CA SER A 210 11.88 14.17 18.57
C SER A 210 10.53 14.82 18.36
N LEU A 211 9.47 14.04 18.57
CA LEU A 211 8.09 14.49 18.54
C LEU A 211 7.36 13.86 19.73
N THR A 212 6.47 14.63 20.34
CA THR A 212 5.50 14.10 21.30
C THR A 212 4.42 13.29 20.58
N GLU A 213 3.77 12.36 21.28
CA GLU A 213 2.63 11.60 20.74
C GLU A 213 1.52 12.52 20.23
N GLN A 214 1.31 13.67 20.89
CA GLN A 214 0.32 14.66 20.45
C GLN A 214 0.72 15.31 19.13
N GLN A 215 1.97 15.73 18.97
CA GLN A 215 2.45 16.29 17.70
C GLN A 215 2.35 15.27 16.56
N VAL A 216 2.63 13.99 16.83
CA VAL A 216 2.42 12.92 15.84
C VAL A 216 0.95 12.84 15.44
N ARG A 217 0.01 12.84 16.41
CA ARG A 217 -1.43 12.86 16.09
C ARG A 217 -1.84 14.09 15.30
N ASP A 218 -1.33 15.25 15.66
CA ASP A 218 -1.67 16.51 15.00
C ASP A 218 -1.13 16.54 13.56
N ILE A 219 0.06 15.96 13.32
CA ILE A 219 0.62 15.77 11.98
C ILE A 219 -0.27 14.83 11.14
N PHE A 220 -0.55 13.63 11.64
CA PHE A 220 -1.31 12.64 10.87
C PHE A 220 -2.81 12.94 10.76
N SER A 221 -3.35 13.89 11.53
CA SER A 221 -4.71 14.43 11.37
C SER A 221 -4.77 15.68 10.50
N GLY A 222 -3.63 16.24 10.10
CA GLY A 222 -3.53 17.46 9.30
C GLY A 222 -3.70 18.76 10.10
N ALA A 223 -3.71 18.69 11.44
CA ALA A 223 -3.69 19.88 12.29
C ALA A 223 -2.32 20.57 12.27
N ILE A 224 -1.24 19.82 12.08
CA ILE A 224 0.10 20.33 11.80
C ILE A 224 0.51 19.90 10.39
N THR A 225 0.74 20.86 9.51
CA THR A 225 1.06 20.61 8.10
C THR A 225 2.45 21.08 7.67
N ASN A 226 3.22 21.71 8.56
CA ASN A 226 4.55 22.24 8.24
C ASN A 226 5.52 22.02 9.41
N TRP A 227 6.76 21.63 9.09
CA TRP A 227 7.81 21.29 10.04
C TRP A 227 8.20 22.45 10.97
N HIS A 228 8.10 23.72 10.54
CA HIS A 228 8.43 24.88 11.39
C HIS A 228 7.62 24.92 12.69
N THR A 229 6.38 24.43 12.68
CA THR A 229 5.48 24.36 13.85
C THR A 229 6.03 23.46 14.95
N VAL A 230 6.91 22.52 14.60
CA VAL A 230 7.53 21.55 15.53
C VAL A 230 9.05 21.72 15.61
N GLY A 231 9.56 22.90 15.23
CA GLY A 231 10.98 23.25 15.35
C GLY A 231 11.85 22.81 14.18
N GLY A 232 11.26 22.43 13.05
CA GLY A 232 11.96 22.11 11.81
C GLY A 232 12.09 23.30 10.85
N ASN A 233 12.46 23.00 9.60
CA ASN A 233 12.52 23.99 8.53
C ASN A 233 11.11 24.42 8.10
N ASP A 234 11.00 25.57 7.43
CA ASP A 234 9.74 25.98 6.78
C ASP A 234 9.48 25.14 5.53
N GLN A 235 8.93 23.95 5.75
CA GLN A 235 8.68 22.93 4.74
C GLN A 235 7.40 22.17 5.08
N GLU A 236 6.57 21.92 4.06
CA GLU A 236 5.36 21.13 4.18
C GLU A 236 5.65 19.69 4.62
N ILE A 237 4.79 19.14 5.48
CA ILE A 237 4.89 17.76 5.95
C ILE A 237 4.12 16.85 5.00
N GLN A 238 4.84 15.86 4.45
CA GLN A 238 4.24 14.76 3.71
C GLN A 238 4.16 13.52 4.62
N THR A 239 2.94 13.05 4.90
CA THR A 239 2.74 11.85 5.71
C THR A 239 2.67 10.60 4.83
N TRP A 240 3.40 9.56 5.21
CA TRP A 240 3.33 8.25 4.56
C TRP A 240 2.55 7.29 5.46
N GLN A 241 1.48 6.71 4.93
CA GLN A 241 0.66 5.75 5.66
C GLN A 241 0.64 4.40 4.96
N ARG A 242 0.32 3.36 5.71
CA ARG A 242 0.21 2.01 5.17
C ARG A 242 -1.24 1.65 4.87
N PRO A 243 -1.47 0.67 3.98
CA PRO A 243 -2.81 0.16 3.73
C PRO A 243 -3.50 -0.30 5.01
N GLU A 244 -4.83 -0.20 5.00
CA GLU A 244 -5.69 -0.77 6.04
C GLU A 244 -5.39 -2.27 6.25
N ASP A 245 -5.70 -2.78 7.44
CA ASP A 245 -5.39 -4.14 7.91
C ASP A 245 -3.89 -4.50 8.05
N SER A 246 -2.95 -3.68 7.58
CA SER A 246 -1.53 -3.91 7.83
C SER A 246 -1.19 -3.76 9.32
N GLY A 247 -0.29 -4.59 9.86
CA GLY A 247 -0.03 -4.66 11.30
C GLY A 247 0.35 -3.31 11.93
N SER A 248 1.29 -2.61 11.32
CA SER A 248 1.70 -1.26 11.75
C SER A 248 0.60 -0.21 11.57
N GLN A 249 -0.29 -0.33 10.57
CA GLN A 249 -1.42 0.59 10.43
C GLN A 249 -2.47 0.34 11.52
N THR A 250 -2.73 -0.93 11.86
CA THR A 250 -3.59 -1.31 12.98
C THR A 250 -3.04 -0.77 14.30
N VAL A 251 -1.72 -0.83 14.51
CA VAL A 251 -1.06 -0.22 15.68
C VAL A 251 -1.17 1.30 15.65
N MET A 252 -0.91 1.95 14.52
CA MET A 252 -1.05 3.40 14.35
C MET A 252 -2.47 3.87 14.72
N GLN A 253 -3.49 3.21 14.20
CA GLN A 253 -4.89 3.54 14.46
C GLN A 253 -5.27 3.29 15.93
N SER A 254 -4.96 2.12 16.47
CA SER A 254 -5.43 1.72 17.80
C SER A 254 -4.65 2.33 18.96
N GLN A 255 -3.33 2.53 18.81
CA GLN A 255 -2.45 2.96 19.91
C GLN A 255 -2.11 4.44 19.83
N VAL A 256 -1.87 4.99 18.63
CA VAL A 256 -1.41 6.38 18.46
C VAL A 256 -2.58 7.31 18.23
N MET A 257 -3.37 7.05 17.18
CA MET A 257 -4.48 7.92 16.77
C MET A 257 -5.72 7.74 17.64
N LYS A 258 -5.98 6.51 18.10
CA LYS A 258 -7.17 6.14 18.89
C LYS A 258 -8.45 6.56 18.17
N ASN A 259 -9.08 7.64 18.62
CA ASN A 259 -10.33 8.17 18.05
C ASN A 259 -10.13 9.34 17.09
N VAL A 260 -8.88 9.78 16.87
CA VAL A 260 -8.57 10.88 15.97
C VAL A 260 -8.50 10.36 14.54
N ARG A 261 -9.26 10.99 13.64
CA ARG A 261 -9.26 10.66 12.22
C ARG A 261 -7.93 11.07 11.58
N MET A 262 -7.32 10.14 10.85
CA MET A 262 -6.16 10.42 10.01
C MET A 262 -6.59 11.07 8.69
N ILE A 263 -5.73 11.90 8.12
CA ILE A 263 -5.86 12.31 6.72
C ILE A 263 -5.79 11.09 5.81
N SER A 264 -6.41 11.15 4.64
CA SER A 264 -6.26 10.07 3.67
C SER A 264 -4.84 10.05 3.11
N PRO A 265 -4.24 8.86 2.89
CA PRO A 265 -2.97 8.75 2.18
C PRO A 265 -3.05 9.24 0.74
#